data_AF-A0A820M998-F1
#
_entry.id   AF-A0A820M998-F1
#
_cell.length_a   1.000
_cell.length_b   1.000
_cell.length_c   1.000
_cell.angle_alpha   90.00
_cell.angle_beta   90.00
_cell.angle_gamma   90.00
#
_symmetry.space_group_name_H-M   'P 1'
#
loop_
_entity.id
_entity.type
_entity.pdbx_description
1 polymer ?
#
loop_
_entity_poly.entity_id
_entity_poly.type
_entity_poly.pdbx_seq_one_letter_code
_entity_poly.pdbx_strand_id
1 'polypeptide(L)'
;ALILQAKYPNVSSSHETHRGRSLFNPSITLHLISRFPNLRLTADFSHWLVVCERLLDHPSDMERMRKIISRVDHIHARVGTVQHAQVTDPLIDAPKETQLMQNWWQMIWTEQSKQGKTITTLTPEYGPIPYAISNDVDVWKLTNREMERQRKNYQEWINQNQDLKN
;
A
#
# COMPACT_ATOMS: atom_id res chain seq x y z
N ALA A 1 7.04 -18.18 -3.60
CA ALA A 1 7.73 -17.34 -4.59
C ALA A 1 8.94 -18.00 -5.25
N LEU A 2 9.94 -18.50 -4.51
CA LEU A 2 11.22 -18.98 -5.09
C LEU A 2 11.05 -20.02 -6.21
N ILE A 3 10.12 -20.98 -6.05
CA ILE A 3 9.84 -21.99 -7.08
C ILE A 3 9.26 -21.37 -8.36
N LEU A 4 8.31 -20.44 -8.21
CA LEU A 4 7.67 -19.78 -9.36
C LEU A 4 8.66 -18.84 -10.08
N GLN A 5 9.47 -18.10 -9.33
CA GLN A 5 10.45 -17.18 -9.90
C GLN A 5 11.59 -17.94 -10.60
N ALA A 6 12.01 -19.10 -10.06
CA ALA A 6 12.96 -19.97 -10.75
C ALA A 6 12.38 -20.55 -12.05
N LYS A 7 11.08 -20.87 -12.06
CA LYS A 7 10.38 -21.41 -13.23
C LYS A 7 10.06 -20.35 -14.28
N TYR A 8 9.80 -19.11 -13.85
CA TYR A 8 9.40 -17.99 -14.70
C TYR A 8 10.25 -16.75 -14.37
N PRO A 9 11.52 -16.71 -14.81
CA PRO A 9 12.47 -15.67 -14.40
C PRO A 9 12.09 -14.25 -14.84
N ASN A 10 11.24 -14.13 -15.87
CA ASN A 10 10.77 -12.85 -16.40
C ASN A 10 9.43 -12.40 -15.82
N VAL A 11 8.86 -13.13 -14.85
CA VAL A 11 7.59 -12.80 -14.21
C VAL A 11 7.88 -12.33 -12.78
N SER A 12 7.53 -11.08 -12.48
CA SER A 12 7.60 -10.57 -11.11
C SER A 12 6.50 -11.19 -10.26
N SER A 13 6.83 -11.46 -8.99
CA SER A 13 5.88 -12.01 -8.03
C SER A 13 5.97 -11.23 -6.72
N SER A 14 4.87 -10.62 -6.33
CA SER A 14 4.69 -9.96 -5.04
C SER A 14 3.51 -10.58 -4.29
N HIS A 15 3.52 -10.48 -2.96
CA HIS A 15 2.47 -11.02 -2.10
C HIS A 15 1.78 -9.87 -1.38
N GLU A 16 0.45 -9.87 -1.42
CA GLU A 16 -0.36 -8.86 -0.80
C GLU A 16 -0.33 -8.94 0.73
N THR A 17 -0.20 -7.78 1.37
CA THR A 17 -0.47 -7.63 2.80
C THR A 17 -1.98 -7.68 3.04
N HIS A 18 -2.48 -8.73 3.67
CA HIS A 18 -3.91 -8.94 3.82
C HIS A 18 -4.25 -9.55 5.18
N ARG A 19 -5.32 -9.09 5.83
CA ARG A 19 -5.69 -9.49 7.22
C ARG A 19 -5.89 -10.99 7.40
N GLY A 20 -6.33 -11.68 6.35
CA GLY A 20 -6.55 -13.14 6.32
C GLY A 20 -5.38 -13.97 5.81
N ARG A 21 -4.16 -13.42 5.70
CA ARG A 21 -2.97 -14.09 5.14
C ARG A 21 -1.75 -13.93 6.04
N SER A 22 -0.63 -14.57 5.71
CA SER A 22 0.58 -14.56 6.56
C SER A 22 1.20 -13.18 6.78
N LEU A 23 0.89 -12.21 5.90
CA LEU A 23 1.40 -10.82 5.94
C LEU A 23 0.39 -9.86 6.60
N PHE A 24 -0.38 -10.35 7.58
CA PHE A 24 -1.52 -9.63 8.18
C PHE A 24 -1.14 -8.47 9.11
N ASN A 25 0.10 -8.37 9.59
CA ASN A 25 0.54 -7.25 10.42
C ASN A 25 2.01 -6.83 10.15
N PRO A 26 2.41 -5.60 10.51
CA PRO A 26 3.76 -5.10 10.24
C PRO A 26 4.88 -5.91 10.92
N SER A 27 4.70 -6.34 12.16
CA SER A 27 5.75 -7.03 12.93
C SER A 27 6.07 -8.41 12.36
N ILE A 28 5.05 -9.20 12.03
CA ILE A 28 5.22 -10.49 11.36
C ILE A 28 5.80 -10.29 9.97
N THR A 29 5.33 -9.29 9.23
CA THR A 29 5.85 -8.97 7.90
C THR A 29 7.34 -8.63 7.96
N LEU A 30 7.77 -7.83 8.94
CA LEU A 30 9.18 -7.47 9.15
C LEU A 30 10.04 -8.70 9.44
N HIS A 31 9.54 -9.65 10.23
CA HIS A 31 10.22 -10.91 10.49
C HIS A 31 10.33 -11.78 9.22
N LEU A 32 9.28 -11.83 8.40
CA LEU A 32 9.28 -12.63 7.17
C LEU A 32 10.22 -12.05 6.11
N ILE A 33 10.23 -10.73 5.88
CA ILE A 33 11.13 -10.13 4.88
C ILE A 33 12.61 -10.21 5.27
N SER A 34 12.93 -10.30 6.57
CA SER A 34 14.31 -10.53 7.02
C SER A 34 14.74 -11.98 6.79
N ARG A 35 13.83 -12.94 6.97
CA ARG A 35 14.10 -14.37 6.73
C ARG A 35 14.11 -14.74 5.25
N PHE A 36 13.32 -14.05 4.44
CA PHE A 36 13.17 -14.30 3.00
C PHE A 36 13.53 -13.04 2.20
N PRO A 37 14.82 -12.78 1.91
CA PRO A 37 15.26 -11.54 1.27
C PRO A 37 14.63 -11.25 -0.09
N ASN A 38 14.21 -12.29 -0.82
CA ASN A 38 13.56 -12.20 -2.12
C ASN A 38 12.02 -12.01 -2.03
N LEU A 39 11.45 -11.96 -0.82
CA LEU A 39 10.02 -11.71 -0.63
C LEU A 39 9.69 -10.27 -1.01
N ARG A 40 8.90 -10.11 -2.07
CA ARG A 40 8.37 -8.82 -2.53
C ARG A 40 6.91 -8.68 -2.15
N LEU A 41 6.48 -7.44 -1.94
CA LEU A 41 5.17 -7.11 -1.38
C LEU A 41 4.30 -6.31 -2.36
N THR A 42 3.01 -6.64 -2.36
CA THR A 42 1.93 -5.75 -2.78
C THR A 42 1.37 -5.10 -1.52
N ALA A 43 1.45 -3.77 -1.42
CA ALA A 43 1.09 -3.05 -0.21
C ALA A 43 -0.39 -2.67 -0.21
N ASP A 44 -1.22 -3.49 0.43
CA ASP A 44 -2.55 -3.09 0.91
C ASP A 44 -2.49 -2.88 2.44
N PHE A 45 -2.08 -1.68 2.85
CA PHE A 45 -1.91 -1.36 4.27
C PHE A 45 -3.24 -1.07 4.99
N SER A 46 -4.37 -0.99 4.27
CA SER A 46 -5.68 -0.80 4.89
C SER A 46 -6.00 -1.92 5.89
N HIS A 47 -5.57 -3.15 5.55
CA HIS A 47 -5.72 -4.33 6.40
C HIS A 47 -4.97 -4.23 7.72
N TRP A 48 -3.82 -3.55 7.75
CA TRP A 48 -3.01 -3.43 8.96
C TRP A 48 -3.63 -2.49 9.98
N LEU A 49 -4.30 -1.43 9.54
CA LEU A 49 -5.04 -0.55 10.44
C LEU A 49 -6.14 -1.32 11.18
N VAL A 50 -6.88 -2.17 10.46
CA VAL A 50 -7.92 -3.03 11.04
C VAL A 50 -7.33 -4.05 11.99
N VAL A 51 -6.27 -4.76 11.59
CA VAL A 51 -5.64 -5.81 12.43
C VAL A 51 -5.03 -5.23 13.71
N CYS A 52 -4.47 -4.03 13.63
CA CYS A 52 -3.84 -3.39 14.78
C CYS A 52 -4.82 -2.53 15.60
N GLU A 53 -6.02 -2.27 15.09
CA GLU A 53 -7.05 -1.40 15.69
C GLU A 53 -6.52 -0.02 16.10
N ARG A 54 -5.51 0.49 15.40
CA ARG A 54 -4.90 1.80 15.67
C ARG A 54 -4.21 2.38 14.43
N LEU A 55 -3.99 3.69 14.46
CA LEU A 55 -3.04 4.34 13.56
C LEU A 55 -1.62 3.83 13.84
N LEU A 56 -0.85 3.60 12.78
CA LEU A 56 0.54 3.16 12.83
C LEU A 56 1.48 4.36 12.62
N ASP A 57 1.29 5.40 13.42
CA ASP A 57 1.93 6.72 13.30
C ASP A 57 2.98 6.99 14.42
N HIS A 58 3.18 6.06 15.35
CA HIS A 58 4.22 6.18 16.36
C HIS A 58 5.62 6.11 15.69
N PRO A 59 6.65 6.80 16.22
CA PRO A 59 8.00 6.79 15.62
C PRO A 59 8.57 5.38 15.36
N SER A 60 8.31 4.43 16.25
CA SER A 60 8.73 3.04 16.08
C SER A 60 7.98 2.31 14.96
N ASP A 61 6.73 2.68 14.66
CA ASP A 61 6.00 2.16 13.50
C ASP A 61 6.62 2.67 12.21
N MET A 62 6.94 3.96 12.14
CA MET A 62 7.58 4.57 10.97
C MET A 62 8.94 3.94 10.66
N GLU A 63 9.70 3.53 11.68
CA GLU A 63 10.94 2.77 11.48
C GLU A 63 10.70 1.39 10.85
N ARG A 64 9.69 0.66 11.34
CA ARG A 64 9.29 -0.63 10.76
C ARG A 64 8.79 -0.46 9.33
N MET A 65 7.94 0.53 9.09
CA MET A 65 7.38 0.83 7.78
C MET A 65 8.48 1.14 6.76
N ARG A 66 9.52 1.91 7.10
CA ARG A 66 10.67 2.15 6.21
C ARG A 66 11.33 0.85 5.74
N LYS A 67 11.56 -0.10 6.66
CA LYS A 67 12.16 -1.41 6.33
C LYS A 67 11.26 -2.22 5.40
N ILE A 68 9.96 -2.25 5.67
CA ILE A 68 8.95 -2.97 4.87
C ILE A 68 8.80 -2.35 3.48
N ILE A 69 8.68 -1.02 3.39
CA ILE A 69 8.44 -0.27 2.15
C ILE A 69 9.54 -0.51 1.13
N SER A 70 10.79 -0.72 1.57
CA SER A 70 11.91 -1.08 0.68
C SER A 70 11.70 -2.39 -0.11
N ARG A 71 10.70 -3.20 0.28
CA ARG A 71 10.32 -4.48 -0.34
C ARG A 71 9.05 -4.42 -1.19
N VAL A 72 8.46 -3.24 -1.37
CA VAL A 72 7.19 -3.07 -2.09
C VAL A 72 7.41 -2.87 -3.59
N ASP A 73 6.72 -3.69 -4.39
CA ASP A 73 6.70 -3.58 -5.85
C ASP A 73 5.41 -2.98 -6.40
N HIS A 74 4.29 -3.23 -5.74
CA HIS A 74 2.96 -2.78 -6.17
C HIS A 74 2.18 -2.20 -5.00
N ILE A 75 1.33 -1.21 -5.27
CA ILE A 75 0.51 -0.52 -4.27
C ILE A 75 -0.95 -0.85 -4.50
N HIS A 76 -1.65 -1.26 -3.45
CA HIS A 76 -3.11 -1.18 -3.40
C HIS A 76 -3.50 0.06 -2.60
N ALA A 77 -4.07 1.06 -3.28
CA ALA A 77 -4.39 2.37 -2.71
C ALA A 77 -5.83 2.45 -2.19
N ARG A 78 -6.25 1.40 -1.49
CA ARG A 78 -7.50 1.40 -0.74
C ARG A 78 -7.28 2.16 0.57
N VAL A 79 -8.22 3.03 0.94
CA VAL A 79 -8.24 3.65 2.27
C VAL A 79 -9.26 2.95 3.14
N GLY A 80 -8.83 2.59 4.35
CA GLY A 80 -9.68 2.11 5.42
C GLY A 80 -9.50 2.94 6.69
N THR A 81 -10.23 2.57 7.74
CA THR A 81 -10.06 3.04 9.11
C THR A 81 -9.40 1.96 9.96
N VAL A 82 -9.20 2.27 11.24
CA VAL A 82 -8.81 1.28 12.25
C VAL A 82 -9.88 0.21 12.53
N GLN A 83 -11.09 0.33 11.95
CA GLN A 83 -12.20 -0.61 12.15
C GLN A 83 -12.72 -1.24 10.84
N HIS A 84 -12.47 -0.61 9.69
CA HIS A 84 -12.95 -1.09 8.40
C HIS A 84 -11.85 -0.96 7.35
N ALA A 85 -11.63 -1.98 6.53
CA ALA A 85 -10.58 -1.94 5.50
C ALA A 85 -10.91 -1.00 4.33
N GLN A 86 -12.15 -0.49 4.25
CA GLN A 86 -12.62 0.38 3.19
C GLN A 86 -13.59 1.43 3.74
N VAL A 87 -13.50 2.65 3.22
CA VAL A 87 -14.46 3.73 3.46
C VAL A 87 -15.15 4.18 2.18
N THR A 88 -16.22 4.96 2.29
CA THR A 88 -16.96 5.48 1.13
C THR A 88 -16.32 6.76 0.59
N ASP A 89 -15.82 7.62 1.48
CA ASP A 89 -15.06 8.82 1.12
C ASP A 89 -13.82 8.97 2.01
N PRO A 90 -12.61 8.67 1.48
CA PRO A 90 -11.37 8.77 2.25
C PRO A 90 -11.15 10.13 2.94
N LEU A 91 -11.49 11.23 2.26
CA LEU A 91 -11.19 12.58 2.75
C LEU A 91 -12.19 13.06 3.81
N ILE A 92 -13.38 12.45 3.87
CA ILE A 92 -14.43 12.81 4.82
C ILE A 92 -14.47 11.78 5.96
N ASP A 93 -14.50 10.50 5.63
CA ASP A 93 -14.71 9.40 6.58
C ASP A 93 -13.43 9.04 7.35
N ALA A 94 -12.25 9.24 6.73
CA ALA A 94 -10.96 8.79 7.26
C ALA A 94 -9.79 9.75 6.93
N PRO A 95 -9.89 11.05 7.24
CA PRO A 95 -8.88 12.02 6.80
C PRO A 95 -7.48 11.75 7.38
N LYS A 96 -7.41 11.29 8.64
CA LYS A 96 -6.12 11.00 9.31
C LYS A 96 -5.46 9.75 8.72
N GLU A 97 -6.22 8.69 8.52
CA GLU A 97 -5.78 7.45 7.87
C GLU A 97 -5.36 7.72 6.43
N THR A 98 -6.17 8.50 5.69
CA THR A 98 -5.85 8.90 4.32
C THR A 98 -4.51 9.62 4.25
N GLN A 99 -4.24 10.55 5.18
CA GLN A 99 -2.97 11.26 5.24
C GLN A 99 -1.80 10.31 5.58
N LEU A 100 -1.98 9.43 6.56
CA LEU A 100 -0.97 8.44 6.94
C LEU A 100 -0.62 7.50 5.78
N MET A 101 -1.64 6.95 5.12
CA MET A 101 -1.46 6.05 3.98
C MET A 101 -0.85 6.78 2.79
N GLN A 102 -1.23 8.04 2.55
CA GLN A 102 -0.59 8.87 1.52
C GLN A 102 0.91 9.06 1.78
N ASN A 103 1.30 9.28 3.05
CA ASN A 103 2.70 9.38 3.43
C ASN A 103 3.45 8.07 3.13
N TRP A 104 2.84 6.91 3.42
CA TRP A 104 3.44 5.61 3.09
C TRP A 104 3.57 5.37 1.58
N TRP A 105 2.57 5.75 0.78
CA TRP A 105 2.66 5.62 -0.68
C TRP A 105 3.74 6.53 -1.26
N GLN A 106 3.88 7.76 -0.76
CA GLN A 106 4.99 8.64 -1.15
C GLN A 106 6.36 8.07 -0.74
N MET A 107 6.47 7.47 0.45
CA MET A 107 7.68 6.75 0.84
C MET A 107 7.98 5.58 -0.10
N ILE A 108 6.97 4.84 -0.58
CA ILE A 108 7.14 3.78 -1.57
C ILE A 108 7.66 4.37 -2.89
N TRP A 109 7.08 5.46 -3.40
CA TRP A 109 7.56 6.11 -4.62
C TRP A 109 9.02 6.55 -4.50
N THR A 110 9.39 7.16 -3.37
CA THR A 110 10.77 7.56 -3.08
C THR A 110 11.73 6.36 -3.05
N GLU A 111 11.37 5.29 -2.35
CA GLU A 111 12.22 4.09 -2.30
C GLU A 111 12.31 3.37 -3.65
N GLN A 112 11.24 3.36 -4.43
CA GLN A 112 11.26 2.82 -5.80
C GLN A 112 12.17 3.65 -6.72
N SER A 113 12.13 4.99 -6.62
CA SER A 113 13.03 5.88 -7.35
C SER A 113 14.50 5.63 -7.00
N LYS A 114 14.82 5.53 -5.70
CA LYS A 114 16.19 5.20 -5.23
C LYS A 114 16.67 3.83 -5.71
N GLN A 115 15.75 2.89 -5.96
CA GLN A 115 16.05 1.58 -6.54
C GLN A 115 16.17 1.62 -8.07
N GLY A 116 16.13 2.80 -8.69
CA GLY A 116 16.24 2.99 -10.13
C GLY A 116 14.99 2.60 -10.92
N LYS A 117 13.84 2.43 -10.25
CA LYS A 117 12.59 2.12 -10.96
C LYS A 117 12.07 3.37 -11.66
N THR A 118 11.85 3.24 -12.96
CA THR A 118 11.26 4.31 -13.79
C THR A 118 9.73 4.29 -13.80
N ILE A 119 9.13 3.20 -13.34
CA ILE A 119 7.67 3.00 -13.31
C ILE A 119 7.25 2.55 -11.90
N THR A 120 6.21 3.18 -11.37
CA THR A 120 5.45 2.71 -10.21
C THR A 120 4.08 2.21 -10.65
N THR A 121 3.51 1.26 -9.92
CA THR A 121 2.19 0.70 -10.23
C THR A 121 1.30 0.75 -8.99
N LEU A 122 0.03 1.09 -9.21
CA LEU A 122 -0.94 1.33 -8.15
C LEU A 122 -2.35 0.96 -8.61
N THR A 123 -3.12 0.33 -7.72
CA THR A 123 -4.53 0.00 -7.92
C THR A 123 -5.35 0.44 -6.69
N PRO A 124 -6.33 1.35 -6.80
CA PRO A 124 -7.11 1.80 -5.64
C PRO A 124 -7.97 0.71 -4.96
N GLU A 125 -8.22 -0.41 -5.65
CA GLU A 125 -8.75 -1.67 -5.11
C GLU A 125 -10.00 -1.56 -4.20
N TYR A 126 -10.93 -0.64 -4.47
CA TYR A 126 -12.21 -0.64 -3.73
C TYR A 126 -13.11 -1.77 -4.26
N GLY A 127 -13.64 -2.57 -3.34
CA GLY A 127 -14.42 -3.76 -3.65
C GLY A 127 -15.85 -3.69 -3.10
N PRO A 128 -16.74 -4.58 -3.58
CA PRO A 128 -18.10 -4.72 -3.06
C PRO A 128 -18.08 -5.31 -1.63
N ILE A 129 -19.26 -5.60 -1.07
CA ILE A 129 -19.40 -6.41 0.16
C ILE A 129 -18.54 -7.68 0.04
N PRO A 130 -17.75 -8.04 1.07
CA PRO A 130 -17.80 -7.55 2.44
C PRO A 130 -16.91 -6.33 2.76
N TYR A 131 -16.32 -5.66 1.76
CA TYR A 131 -15.49 -4.47 1.98
C TYR A 131 -16.30 -3.18 1.97
N ALA A 132 -17.20 -3.04 1.00
CA ALA A 132 -18.10 -1.88 0.97
C ALA A 132 -18.93 -1.80 2.25
N ILE A 133 -19.23 -0.58 2.71
CA ILE A 133 -20.05 -0.33 3.91
C ILE A 133 -21.52 -0.74 3.66
N SER A 134 -21.98 -0.67 2.41
CA SER A 134 -23.30 -1.13 1.99
C SER A 134 -23.29 -1.55 0.51
N ASN A 135 -24.37 -2.19 0.05
CA ASN A 135 -24.57 -2.53 -1.37
C ASN A 135 -24.83 -1.30 -2.25
N ASP A 136 -25.18 -0.14 -1.66
CA ASP A 136 -25.51 1.08 -2.40
C ASP A 136 -24.26 1.88 -2.82
N VAL A 137 -23.08 1.48 -2.35
CA VAL A 137 -21.82 2.13 -2.71
C VAL A 137 -21.48 1.81 -4.17
N ASP A 138 -21.39 2.84 -5.00
CA ASP A 138 -20.82 2.74 -6.34
C ASP A 138 -19.28 2.59 -6.26
N VAL A 139 -18.84 1.35 -6.12
CA VAL A 139 -17.42 0.98 -5.98
C VAL A 139 -16.60 1.34 -7.22
N TRP A 140 -17.21 1.39 -8.40
CA TRP A 140 -16.55 1.79 -9.63
C TRP A 140 -16.21 3.28 -9.60
N LYS A 141 -17.19 4.12 -9.28
CA LYS A 141 -17.01 5.56 -9.12
C LYS A 141 -15.99 5.87 -8.02
N LEU A 142 -16.06 5.16 -6.90
CA LEU A 142 -15.12 5.32 -5.79
C LEU A 142 -13.68 4.96 -6.20
N THR A 143 -13.49 3.80 -6.84
CA THR A 143 -12.18 3.36 -7.36
C THR A 143 -11.59 4.39 -8.32
N ASN A 144 -12.39 4.91 -9.26
CA ASN A 144 -11.91 5.88 -10.23
C ASN A 144 -11.59 7.23 -9.59
N ARG A 145 -12.37 7.68 -8.60
CA ARG A 145 -12.06 8.91 -7.86
C ARG A 145 -10.72 8.81 -7.15
N GLU A 146 -10.45 7.69 -6.50
CA GLU A 146 -9.16 7.48 -5.83
C GLU A 146 -8.01 7.34 -6.84
N MET A 147 -8.25 6.71 -7.99
CA MET A 147 -7.27 6.65 -9.09
C MET A 147 -6.84 8.04 -9.53
N GLU A 148 -7.81 8.95 -9.77
CA GLU A 148 -7.50 10.33 -10.17
C GLU A 148 -6.81 11.12 -9.06
N ARG A 149 -7.20 10.90 -7.80
CA ARG A 149 -6.50 11.48 -6.64
C ARG A 149 -5.04 11.04 -6.60
N GLN A 150 -4.75 9.75 -6.77
CA GLN A 150 -3.39 9.23 -6.75
C GLN A 150 -2.57 9.68 -7.95
N ARG A 151 -3.17 9.81 -9.14
CA ARG A 151 -2.49 10.41 -10.31
C ARG A 151 -2.02 11.83 -10.02
N LYS A 152 -2.91 12.66 -9.46
CA LYS A 152 -2.57 14.04 -9.06
C LYS A 152 -1.46 14.06 -8.00
N ASN A 153 -1.60 13.27 -6.94
CA ASN A 153 -0.61 13.21 -5.86
C ASN A 153 0.77 12.73 -6.37
N TYR A 154 0.80 11.77 -7.28
CA TYR A 154 2.05 11.30 -7.88
C TYR A 154 2.70 12.36 -8.76
N GLN A 155 1.91 13.11 -9.54
CA GLN A 155 2.42 14.22 -10.35
C GLN A 155 3.01 15.34 -9.48
N GLU A 156 2.32 15.70 -8.40
CA GLU A 156 2.82 16.69 -7.43
C GLU A 156 4.11 16.20 -6.77
N TRP A 157 4.16 14.93 -6.36
CA TRP A 157 5.36 14.31 -5.80
C TRP A 157 6.53 14.32 -6.79
N ILE A 158 6.31 13.97 -8.07
CA ILE A 158 7.36 14.07 -9.11
C ILE A 158 7.91 15.49 -9.21
N ASN A 159 7.01 16.50 -9.25
CA ASN A 159 7.42 17.89 -9.42
C ASN A 159 8.27 18.39 -8.24
N GLN A 160 8.02 17.88 -7.04
CA GLN A 160 8.77 18.23 -5.82
C GLN A 160 10.09 17.45 -5.67
N ASN A 161 10.27 16.35 -6.41
CA ASN A 161 11.39 15.41 -6.24
C ASN A 161 12.16 15.18 -7.55
N GLN A 162 12.27 16.20 -8.41
CA GLN A 162 12.96 16.10 -9.70
C GLN A 162 14.42 15.60 -9.58
N ASP A 163 15.09 15.93 -8.48
CA ASP A 163 16.49 15.54 -8.22
C ASP A 163 16.69 14.04 -7.98
N LEU A 164 15.63 13.30 -7.60
CA LEU A 164 15.70 11.84 -7.37
C LEU A 164 15.70 11.00 -8.66
N LYS A 165 15.65 11.64 -9.84
CA LYS A 165 15.67 11.00 -11.16
C LYS A 165 17.06 10.96 -11.82
N ASN A 166 18.07 11.60 -11.22
CA ASN A 166 19.44 11.67 -11.74
C ASN A 166 20.32 10.55 -11.19
#